data_AF-C6HEL0-F1
#
_entry.id   AF-C6HEL0-F1
#
_cell.length_a   1.000
_cell.length_b   1.000
_cell.length_c   1.000
_cell.angle_alpha   90.00
_cell.angle_beta   90.00
_cell.angle_gamma   90.00
#
_symmetry.space_group_name_H-M   'P 1'
#
loop_
_entity.id
_entity.type
_entity.pdbx_description
1 polymer ?
#
loop_
_entity_poly.entity_id
_entity_poly.type
_entity_poly.pdbx_seq_one_letter_code
_entity_poly.pdbx_strand_id
1 'polypeptide(L)'
;MAHASGVKIFQALLQRRNCEAKRLNSRALREALAHLLEVASVPAKTVASAYTVWTIADEPSLEERSRYSSQLKSLIKGIIYYDEPVTVIMPADRKYNVWALPDVGEIEVWKKGVSDVTAKTWAPLFAKIDEPIMKQSILLGLCESRYLSWNFQNIGSACGTIEFRRPPALKSATEAIHWISFTLGFVAHSMQRDWSTVAQTNTFPSTNVLRAAVVSGLQSLGPYSQGGLGSMADINEPPTIITDVERARIVQKKNEKLMNKSVFAEKVFNSRPNTPVGAASP
;
A
#
# COMPACT_ATOMS: atom_id res chain seq x y z
N MET A 1 -42.31 23.94 18.81
CA MET A 1 -40.91 24.21 18.40
C MET A 1 -39.83 23.56 19.30
N ALA A 2 -40.10 23.23 20.57
CA ALA A 2 -39.11 22.57 21.45
C ALA A 2 -38.74 21.11 21.09
N HIS A 3 -39.66 20.35 20.47
CA HIS A 3 -39.47 18.93 20.17
C HIS A 3 -38.44 18.65 19.05
N ALA A 4 -38.26 19.57 18.10
CA ALA A 4 -37.33 19.42 16.98
C ALA A 4 -35.85 19.66 17.38
N SER A 5 -35.62 20.29 18.53
CA SER A 5 -34.27 20.59 19.04
C SER A 5 -33.63 19.38 19.74
N GLY A 6 -34.43 18.62 20.52
CA GLY A 6 -33.95 17.43 21.24
C GLY A 6 -33.50 16.28 20.33
N VAL A 7 -34.18 16.08 19.20
CA VAL A 7 -33.83 15.04 18.21
C VAL A 7 -32.47 15.32 17.56
N LYS A 8 -32.15 16.59 17.27
CA LYS A 8 -30.87 16.99 16.68
C LYS A 8 -29.70 16.79 17.65
N ILE A 9 -29.90 17.07 18.93
CA ILE A 9 -28.87 16.86 19.97
C ILE A 9 -28.58 15.36 20.14
N PHE A 10 -29.63 14.53 20.18
CA PHE A 10 -29.47 13.08 20.31
C PHE A 10 -28.75 12.46 19.10
N GLN A 11 -29.10 12.88 17.87
CA GLN A 11 -28.41 12.44 16.65
C GLN A 11 -26.93 12.88 16.63
N ALA A 12 -26.63 14.10 17.08
CA ALA A 12 -25.25 14.58 17.17
C ALA A 12 -24.41 13.80 18.20
N LEU A 13 -25.00 13.43 19.36
CA LEU A 13 -24.34 12.63 20.38
C LEU A 13 -24.08 11.19 19.90
N LEU A 14 -25.04 10.58 19.19
CA LEU A 14 -24.88 9.27 18.55
C LEU A 14 -23.79 9.28 17.47
N GLN A 15 -23.75 10.33 16.64
CA GLN A 15 -22.70 10.49 15.63
C GLN A 15 -21.32 10.69 16.27
N ARG A 16 -21.21 11.48 17.34
CA ARG A 16 -19.94 11.66 18.09
C ARG A 16 -19.46 10.34 18.69
N ARG A 17 -20.32 9.59 19.38
CA ARG A 17 -20.00 8.26 19.92
C ARG A 17 -19.53 7.29 18.84
N ASN A 18 -20.20 7.25 17.69
CA ASN A 18 -19.81 6.41 16.56
C ASN A 18 -18.47 6.81 15.94
N CYS A 19 -18.16 8.12 15.87
CA CYS A 19 -16.87 8.60 15.39
C CYS A 19 -15.72 8.29 16.36
N GLU A 20 -15.98 8.37 17.66
CA GLU A 20 -15.02 8.07 18.72
C GLU A 20 -14.71 6.58 18.79
N ALA A 21 -15.74 5.72 18.73
CA ALA A 21 -15.57 4.27 18.62
C ALA A 21 -14.76 3.88 17.38
N LYS A 22 -15.02 4.51 16.22
CA LYS A 22 -14.23 4.28 15.00
C LYS A 22 -12.77 4.70 15.15
N ARG A 23 -12.51 5.83 15.82
CA ARG A 23 -11.14 6.30 16.09
C ARG A 23 -10.39 5.34 17.02
N LEU A 24 -11.04 4.90 18.08
CA LEU A 24 -10.48 3.93 19.04
C LEU A 24 -10.17 2.59 18.35
N ASN A 25 -11.12 2.03 17.58
CA ASN A 25 -10.92 0.79 16.84
C ASN A 25 -9.78 0.91 15.81
N SER A 26 -9.72 2.03 15.11
CA SER A 26 -8.66 2.28 14.13
C SER A 26 -7.29 2.48 14.78
N ARG A 27 -7.23 3.02 16.00
CA ARG A 27 -6.00 3.12 16.79
C ARG A 27 -5.54 1.74 17.27
N ALA A 28 -6.44 0.98 17.89
CA ALA A 28 -6.15 -0.37 18.38
C ALA A 28 -5.67 -1.30 17.26
N LEU A 29 -6.31 -1.25 16.08
CA LEU A 29 -5.88 -2.02 14.92
C LEU A 29 -4.47 -1.63 14.46
N ARG A 30 -4.13 -0.34 14.50
CA ARG A 30 -2.81 0.16 14.10
C ARG A 30 -1.72 -0.21 15.10
N GLU A 31 -2.01 -0.12 16.39
CA GLU A 31 -1.10 -0.55 17.46
C GLU A 31 -0.84 -2.06 17.37
N ALA A 32 -1.89 -2.86 17.12
CA ALA A 32 -1.75 -4.28 16.89
C ALA A 32 -0.91 -4.59 15.64
N LEU A 33 -1.16 -3.92 14.51
CA LEU A 33 -0.37 -4.12 13.28
C LEU A 33 1.10 -3.73 13.46
N ALA A 34 1.39 -2.60 14.09
CA ALA A 34 2.76 -2.17 14.35
C ALA A 34 3.49 -3.19 15.23
N HIS A 35 2.83 -3.68 16.28
CA HIS A 35 3.40 -4.71 17.16
C HIS A 35 3.70 -6.02 16.42
N LEU A 36 2.79 -6.49 15.56
CA LEU A 36 3.00 -7.73 14.78
C LEU A 36 4.16 -7.60 13.80
N LEU A 37 4.29 -6.44 13.17
CA LEU A 37 5.41 -6.14 12.29
C LEU A 37 6.74 -6.12 13.07
N GLU A 38 6.79 -5.45 14.24
CA GLU A 38 7.99 -5.42 15.07
C GLU A 38 8.42 -6.83 15.53
N VAL A 39 7.48 -7.68 15.93
CA VAL A 39 7.74 -9.10 16.28
C VAL A 39 8.37 -9.87 15.12
N ALA A 40 7.98 -9.56 13.90
CA ALA A 40 8.55 -10.15 12.69
C ALA A 40 9.87 -9.50 12.23
N SER A 41 10.49 -8.68 13.07
CA SER A 41 11.68 -7.90 12.73
C SER A 41 11.45 -6.90 11.57
N VAL A 42 10.21 -6.49 11.34
CA VAL A 42 9.83 -5.40 10.43
C VAL A 42 9.60 -4.12 11.25
N PRO A 43 10.47 -3.09 11.16
CA PRO A 43 10.30 -1.86 11.91
C PRO A 43 8.96 -1.20 11.60
N ALA A 44 8.13 -1.01 12.63
CA ALA A 44 6.84 -0.35 12.50
C ALA A 44 6.51 0.40 13.80
N LYS A 45 6.00 1.63 13.71
CA LYS A 45 5.59 2.40 14.89
C LYS A 45 4.25 3.09 14.67
N THR A 46 3.46 3.19 15.74
CA THR A 46 2.29 4.07 15.78
C THR A 46 2.69 5.45 16.27
N VAL A 47 2.43 6.49 15.49
CA VAL A 47 2.62 7.87 15.92
C VAL A 47 1.25 8.44 16.35
N ALA A 48 1.21 9.19 17.46
CA ALA A 48 -0.04 9.46 18.20
C ALA A 48 -0.72 10.80 17.88
N SER A 49 -0.18 11.63 16.97
CA SER A 49 -0.77 12.94 16.66
C SER A 49 -2.09 12.79 15.92
N ALA A 50 -3.16 13.46 16.37
CA ALA A 50 -4.49 13.40 15.79
C ALA A 50 -4.48 13.73 14.27
N TYR A 51 -4.52 12.68 13.46
CA TYR A 51 -4.40 12.78 12.01
C TYR A 51 -5.73 13.19 11.35
N THR A 52 -5.77 14.39 10.78
CA THR A 52 -6.62 14.70 9.62
C THR A 52 -5.97 14.29 8.30
N VAL A 53 -4.67 13.93 8.31
CA VAL A 53 -3.88 13.41 7.19
C VAL A 53 -2.81 12.49 7.78
N TRP A 54 -2.46 11.37 7.12
CA TRP A 54 -1.35 10.51 7.57
C TRP A 54 -0.02 11.29 7.57
N THR A 55 0.76 11.22 8.65
CA THR A 55 2.16 11.67 8.72
C THR A 55 2.95 10.76 9.65
N ILE A 56 4.10 10.28 9.22
CA ILE A 56 5.08 9.66 10.12
C ILE A 56 5.96 10.79 10.64
N ALA A 57 6.23 10.77 11.95
CA ALA A 57 7.11 11.72 12.62
C ALA A 57 8.46 11.79 11.89
N ASP A 58 9.06 12.99 11.82
CA ASP A 58 10.41 13.29 11.31
C ASP A 58 11.31 12.06 11.41
N GLU A 59 11.28 11.24 10.36
CA GLU A 59 12.22 10.15 10.25
C GLU A 59 13.53 10.82 9.92
N PRO A 60 14.62 10.53 10.66
CA PRO A 60 15.94 10.86 10.15
C PRO A 60 15.98 10.33 8.71
N SER A 61 16.38 11.18 7.77
CA SER A 61 16.31 10.92 6.34
C SER A 61 16.71 9.47 6.05
N LEU A 62 16.12 8.83 5.03
CA LEU A 62 16.48 7.48 4.58
C LEU A 62 18.01 7.22 4.41
N GLU A 63 18.80 8.29 4.45
CA GLU A 63 20.26 8.34 4.50
C GLU A 63 20.87 7.91 5.85
N GLU A 64 20.22 8.16 6.99
CA GLU A 64 20.84 8.04 8.33
C GLU A 64 20.75 6.65 8.97
N ARG A 65 19.99 5.69 8.41
CA ARG A 65 19.90 4.33 8.98
C ARG A 65 20.10 3.23 7.93
N SER A 66 21.28 2.62 7.96
CA SER A 66 21.70 1.50 7.09
C SER A 66 20.68 0.34 6.98
N ARG A 67 19.89 0.09 8.04
CA ARG A 67 18.88 -0.98 8.11
C ARG A 67 17.64 -0.76 7.24
N TYR A 68 17.20 0.48 7.05
CA TYR A 68 16.03 0.77 6.20
C TYR A 68 16.38 0.57 4.71
N SER A 69 17.63 0.82 4.36
CA SER A 69 18.14 0.54 3.01
C SER A 69 18.12 -0.94 2.67
N SER A 70 18.45 -1.85 3.60
CA SER A 70 18.53 -3.28 3.28
C SER A 70 17.14 -3.91 3.15
N GLN A 71 16.19 -3.48 3.97
CA GLN A 71 14.80 -3.94 3.89
C GLN A 71 14.10 -3.44 2.63
N LEU A 72 14.29 -2.17 2.26
CA LEU A 72 13.76 -1.63 1.02
C LEU A 72 14.34 -2.35 -0.21
N LYS A 73 15.65 -2.60 -0.23
CA LYS A 73 16.30 -3.39 -1.30
C LYS A 73 15.71 -4.80 -1.39
N SER A 74 15.51 -5.45 -0.26
CA SER A 74 14.92 -6.80 -0.20
C SER A 74 13.46 -6.82 -0.68
N LEU A 75 12.68 -5.79 -0.31
CA LEU A 75 11.32 -5.62 -0.81
C LEU A 75 11.31 -5.38 -2.34
N ILE A 76 12.18 -4.52 -2.86
CA ILE A 76 12.32 -4.28 -4.30
C ILE A 76 12.66 -5.57 -5.05
N LYS A 77 13.60 -6.37 -4.54
CA LYS A 77 13.92 -7.69 -5.11
C LYS A 77 12.69 -8.60 -5.13
N GLY A 78 11.90 -8.59 -4.05
CA GLY A 78 10.61 -9.29 -3.97
C GLY A 78 9.62 -8.85 -5.04
N ILE A 79 9.43 -7.54 -5.17
CA ILE A 79 8.52 -6.93 -6.17
C ILE A 79 8.90 -7.37 -7.57
N ILE A 80 10.18 -7.25 -7.94
CA ILE A 80 10.67 -7.63 -9.26
C ILE A 80 10.55 -9.14 -9.47
N TYR A 81 10.98 -9.95 -8.51
CA TYR A 81 11.01 -11.40 -8.64
C TYR A 81 9.61 -12.00 -8.81
N TYR A 82 8.63 -11.46 -8.08
CA TYR A 82 7.26 -11.98 -8.09
C TYR A 82 6.27 -11.20 -8.98
N ASP A 83 6.70 -10.18 -9.74
CA ASP A 83 5.77 -9.32 -10.50
C ASP A 83 4.84 -10.11 -11.44
N GLU A 84 5.38 -11.10 -12.16
CA GLU A 84 4.59 -11.94 -13.07
C GLU A 84 3.62 -12.86 -12.30
N PRO A 85 4.05 -13.67 -11.30
CA PRO A 85 3.12 -14.40 -10.44
C PRO A 85 2.02 -13.55 -9.79
N VAL A 86 2.37 -12.32 -9.36
CA VAL A 86 1.40 -11.37 -8.81
C VAL A 86 0.41 -10.98 -9.89
N THR A 87 0.86 -10.71 -11.12
CA THR A 87 0.01 -10.41 -12.27
C THR A 87 -0.98 -11.54 -12.56
N VAL A 88 -0.57 -12.81 -12.48
CA VAL A 88 -1.42 -13.97 -12.77
C VAL A 88 -2.60 -14.10 -11.79
N ILE A 89 -2.40 -13.79 -10.51
CA ILE A 89 -3.46 -13.87 -9.49
C ILE A 89 -4.36 -12.62 -9.43
N MET A 90 -4.10 -11.61 -10.27
CA MET A 90 -4.90 -10.39 -10.32
C MET A 90 -6.15 -10.57 -11.21
N PRO A 91 -7.28 -9.97 -10.83
CA PRO A 91 -8.44 -9.86 -11.71
C PRO A 91 -8.09 -9.23 -13.06
N ALA A 92 -8.81 -9.58 -14.12
CA ALA A 92 -8.57 -9.13 -15.49
C ALA A 92 -8.38 -7.60 -15.61
N ASP A 93 -9.17 -6.82 -14.89
CA ASP A 93 -9.15 -5.35 -14.90
C ASP A 93 -7.95 -4.74 -14.15
N ARG A 94 -7.16 -5.55 -13.45
CA ARG A 94 -6.00 -5.15 -12.64
C ARG A 94 -4.65 -5.68 -13.15
N LYS A 95 -4.63 -6.55 -14.16
CA LYS A 95 -3.39 -7.13 -14.70
C LYS A 95 -2.47 -6.09 -15.37
N TYR A 96 -3.01 -5.28 -16.28
CA TYR A 96 -2.27 -4.21 -16.98
C TYR A 96 -3.07 -2.91 -16.98
N ASN A 97 -3.63 -2.60 -15.82
CA ASN A 97 -4.38 -1.37 -15.63
C ASN A 97 -3.43 -0.18 -15.66
N VAL A 98 -3.70 0.82 -16.49
CA VAL A 98 -2.84 2.01 -16.62
C VAL A 98 -2.73 2.87 -15.35
N TRP A 99 -3.51 2.58 -14.31
CA TRP A 99 -3.44 3.22 -12.99
C TRP A 99 -2.90 2.29 -11.89
N ALA A 100 -2.48 1.07 -12.24
CA ALA A 100 -1.86 0.05 -11.39
C ALA A 100 -1.06 -0.96 -12.25
N LEU A 101 -0.07 -0.48 -12.98
CA LEU A 101 0.77 -1.24 -13.92
C LEU A 101 1.73 -2.18 -13.18
N PRO A 102 2.08 -3.34 -13.76
CA PRO A 102 3.19 -4.16 -13.25
C PRO A 102 4.48 -3.34 -13.18
N ASP A 103 5.25 -3.49 -12.10
CA ASP A 103 6.42 -2.64 -11.87
C ASP A 103 7.57 -2.93 -12.85
N VAL A 104 7.79 -4.20 -13.22
CA VAL A 104 8.90 -4.59 -14.12
C VAL A 104 8.70 -4.07 -15.54
N GLY A 105 7.44 -3.98 -16.00
CA GLY A 105 7.11 -3.54 -17.35
C GLY A 105 7.43 -2.06 -17.62
N GLU A 106 7.39 -1.23 -16.58
CA GLU A 106 7.47 0.23 -16.68
C GLU A 106 8.86 0.78 -16.33
N ILE A 107 9.69 0.00 -15.64
CA ILE A 107 11.01 0.44 -15.20
C ILE A 107 12.08 -0.20 -16.07
N GLU A 108 12.61 0.56 -17.02
CA GLU A 108 13.49 0.05 -18.09
C GLU A 108 14.71 -0.73 -17.57
N VAL A 109 15.32 -0.26 -16.48
CA VAL A 109 16.46 -0.97 -15.86
C VAL A 109 16.05 -2.34 -15.30
N TRP A 110 14.83 -2.48 -14.79
CA TRP A 110 14.29 -3.75 -14.29
C TRP A 110 13.89 -4.65 -15.43
N LYS A 111 13.19 -4.11 -16.44
CA LYS A 111 12.82 -4.81 -17.67
C LYS A 111 14.02 -5.47 -18.35
N LYS A 112 15.09 -4.70 -18.56
CA LYS A 112 16.35 -5.20 -19.15
C LYS A 112 17.04 -6.22 -18.23
N GLY A 113 17.03 -5.99 -16.93
CA GLY A 113 17.61 -6.93 -15.97
C GLY A 113 16.88 -8.28 -15.97
N VAL A 114 15.55 -8.24 -16.03
CA VAL A 114 14.67 -9.41 -16.05
C VAL A 114 14.82 -10.19 -17.35
N SER A 115 14.93 -9.52 -18.51
CA SER A 115 15.13 -10.21 -19.80
C SER A 115 16.43 -11.00 -19.87
N ASP A 116 17.44 -10.60 -19.10
CA ASP A 116 18.75 -11.25 -19.07
C ASP A 116 18.83 -12.47 -18.11
N VAL A 117 17.82 -12.70 -17.27
CA VAL A 117 17.86 -13.70 -16.18
C VAL A 117 18.11 -15.11 -16.70
N THR A 118 17.45 -15.50 -17.80
CA THR A 118 17.55 -16.87 -18.34
C THR A 118 18.94 -17.18 -18.89
N ALA A 119 19.62 -16.18 -19.46
CA ALA A 119 20.97 -16.32 -20.02
C ALA A 119 22.08 -16.15 -18.97
N LYS A 120 21.78 -15.45 -17.86
CA LYS A 120 22.71 -15.19 -16.77
C LYS A 120 22.16 -15.86 -15.52
N THR A 121 21.72 -15.06 -14.55
CA THR A 121 21.00 -15.41 -13.33
C THR A 121 20.31 -14.13 -12.82
N TRP A 122 19.67 -14.17 -11.64
CA TRP A 122 19.21 -12.97 -10.95
C TRP A 122 20.34 -12.08 -10.39
N ALA A 123 21.55 -12.62 -10.22
CA ALA A 123 22.65 -11.93 -9.55
C ALA A 123 23.01 -10.56 -10.15
N PRO A 124 23.13 -10.38 -11.48
CA PRO A 124 23.49 -9.07 -12.04
C PRO A 124 22.45 -7.99 -11.76
N LEU A 125 21.16 -8.33 -11.77
CA LEU A 125 20.09 -7.38 -11.43
C LEU A 125 20.09 -7.07 -9.92
N PHE A 126 20.24 -8.09 -9.07
CA PHE A 126 20.28 -7.88 -7.63
C PHE A 126 21.52 -7.10 -7.17
N ALA A 127 22.68 -7.33 -7.79
CA ALA A 127 23.89 -6.54 -7.55
C ALA A 127 23.65 -5.06 -7.84
N LYS A 128 22.98 -4.73 -8.95
CA LYS A 128 22.60 -3.34 -9.24
C LYS A 128 21.69 -2.76 -8.17
N ILE A 129 20.67 -3.49 -7.72
CA ILE A 129 19.78 -3.05 -6.62
C ILE A 129 20.58 -2.80 -5.33
N ASP A 130 21.62 -3.59 -5.10
CA ASP A 130 22.47 -3.49 -3.93
C ASP A 130 23.51 -2.35 -3.99
N GLU A 131 23.75 -1.75 -5.16
CA GLU A 131 24.69 -0.64 -5.31
C GLU A 131 24.30 0.59 -4.45
N PRO A 132 25.28 1.32 -3.88
CA PRO A 132 25.01 2.51 -3.07
C PRO A 132 24.34 3.65 -3.86
N ILE A 133 24.79 3.88 -5.11
CA ILE A 133 24.33 4.96 -6.01
C ILE A 133 22.91 4.67 -6.53
N MET A 134 22.57 3.39 -6.63
CA MET A 134 21.27 2.94 -7.12
C MET A 134 20.11 3.44 -6.25
N LYS A 135 20.34 3.84 -4.98
CA LYS A 135 19.32 4.49 -4.14
C LYS A 135 18.71 5.73 -4.79
N GLN A 136 19.52 6.64 -5.33
CA GLN A 136 19.03 7.89 -5.91
C GLN A 136 18.37 7.64 -7.27
N SER A 137 18.96 6.78 -8.11
CA SER A 137 18.41 6.45 -9.43
C SER A 137 17.12 5.62 -9.36
N ILE A 138 17.03 4.68 -8.42
CA ILE A 138 15.80 3.93 -8.14
C ILE A 138 14.76 4.85 -7.51
N LEU A 139 15.10 5.72 -6.55
CA LEU A 139 14.11 6.63 -5.98
C LEU A 139 13.58 7.63 -7.01
N LEU A 140 14.44 8.17 -7.89
CA LEU A 140 13.98 9.02 -8.99
C LEU A 140 13.02 8.25 -9.92
N GLY A 141 13.43 7.10 -10.45
CA GLY A 141 12.57 6.32 -11.36
C GLY A 141 11.32 5.71 -10.71
N LEU A 142 11.40 5.24 -9.46
CA LEU A 142 10.26 4.66 -8.73
C LEU A 142 9.26 5.72 -8.25
N CYS A 143 9.73 6.94 -7.96
CA CYS A 143 8.86 8.04 -7.51
C CYS A 143 8.24 8.82 -8.66
N GLU A 144 8.67 8.60 -9.91
CA GLU A 144 8.12 9.27 -11.10
C GLU A 144 6.67 8.89 -11.38
N SER A 145 6.31 7.61 -11.20
CA SER A 145 4.97 7.12 -11.51
C SER A 145 4.23 6.61 -10.28
N ARG A 146 3.12 7.28 -9.97
CA ARG A 146 2.15 6.84 -8.97
C ARG A 146 1.27 5.67 -9.42
N TYR A 147 1.39 5.26 -10.69
CA TYR A 147 0.53 4.28 -11.33
C TYR A 147 1.14 2.89 -11.38
N LEU A 148 2.26 2.68 -10.70
CA LEU A 148 2.84 1.35 -10.48
C LEU A 148 2.03 0.55 -9.45
N SER A 149 2.17 -0.78 -9.51
CA SER A 149 1.53 -1.70 -8.58
C SER A 149 2.07 -1.51 -7.17
N TRP A 150 3.36 -1.25 -7.01
CA TRP A 150 3.93 -0.70 -5.78
C TRP A 150 4.30 0.76 -6.03
N ASN A 151 3.53 1.67 -5.45
CA ASN A 151 3.77 3.11 -5.59
C ASN A 151 4.74 3.59 -4.52
N PHE A 152 5.90 4.06 -4.96
CA PHE A 152 6.97 4.57 -4.12
C PHE A 152 7.00 6.09 -4.03
N GLN A 153 6.10 6.82 -4.72
CA GLN A 153 6.11 8.29 -4.77
C GLN A 153 6.13 8.95 -3.38
N ASN A 154 5.56 8.28 -2.37
CA ASN A 154 5.47 8.80 -1.02
C ASN A 154 6.71 8.51 -0.17
N ILE A 155 7.71 7.75 -0.65
CA ILE A 155 8.94 7.48 0.10
C ILE A 155 9.71 8.78 0.38
N GLY A 156 9.86 9.65 -0.63
CA GLY A 156 10.56 10.93 -0.49
C GLY A 156 9.75 12.04 0.19
N SER A 157 8.51 11.74 0.59
CA SER A 157 7.61 12.68 1.27
C SER A 157 7.63 12.46 2.79
N ALA A 158 7.07 13.40 3.56
CA ALA A 158 6.89 13.28 5.01
C ALA A 158 6.11 12.02 5.47
N CYS A 159 5.48 11.28 4.55
CA CYS A 159 4.76 10.05 4.87
C CYS A 159 5.66 8.79 4.85
N GLY A 160 6.74 8.75 4.06
CA GLY A 160 7.65 7.60 3.99
C GLY A 160 7.00 6.25 3.60
N THR A 161 5.91 6.24 2.82
CA THR A 161 5.11 5.03 2.57
C THR A 161 5.33 4.43 1.18
N ILE A 162 5.10 3.12 1.08
CA ILE A 162 4.91 2.40 -0.19
C ILE A 162 3.47 1.89 -0.21
N GLU A 163 2.76 2.13 -1.30
CA GLU A 163 1.36 1.69 -1.45
C GLU A 163 1.28 0.52 -2.43
N PHE A 164 0.74 -0.62 -2.00
CA PHE A 164 0.33 -1.67 -2.93
C PHE A 164 -1.01 -1.29 -3.57
N ARG A 165 -0.96 -0.82 -4.82
CA ARG A 165 -2.08 -0.27 -5.56
C ARG A 165 -2.76 -1.27 -6.48
N ARG A 166 -2.25 -2.49 -6.64
CA ARG A 166 -2.78 -3.49 -7.58
C ARG A 166 -4.13 -4.14 -7.21
N PRO A 167 -4.48 -4.36 -5.94
CA PRO A 167 -5.75 -5.00 -5.57
C PRO A 167 -6.99 -4.32 -6.17
N PRO A 168 -8.06 -5.08 -6.48
CA PRO A 168 -9.31 -4.54 -6.99
C PRO A 168 -10.03 -3.66 -5.96
N ALA A 169 -11.06 -2.94 -6.42
CA ALA A 169 -11.99 -2.27 -5.51
C ALA A 169 -12.75 -3.30 -4.67
N LEU A 170 -12.60 -3.19 -3.35
CA LEU A 170 -13.08 -4.18 -2.39
C LEU A 170 -14.55 -3.93 -2.05
N LYS A 171 -15.35 -4.99 -2.08
CA LYS A 171 -16.81 -4.95 -1.83
C LYS A 171 -17.16 -5.42 -0.42
N SER A 172 -16.24 -6.07 0.29
CA SER A 172 -16.45 -6.61 1.63
C SER A 172 -15.23 -6.46 2.52
N ALA A 173 -15.46 -6.57 3.84
CA ALA A 173 -14.37 -6.62 4.82
C ALA A 173 -13.48 -7.85 4.62
N THR A 174 -14.06 -8.99 4.24
CA THR A 174 -13.33 -10.23 3.97
C THR A 174 -12.35 -10.07 2.80
N GLU A 175 -12.78 -9.45 1.69
CA GLU A 175 -11.89 -9.13 0.57
C GLU A 175 -10.78 -8.17 1.00
N ALA A 176 -11.10 -7.17 1.83
CA ALA A 176 -10.11 -6.25 2.36
C ALA A 176 -9.07 -6.94 3.23
N ILE A 177 -9.51 -7.80 4.15
CA ILE A 177 -8.63 -8.58 5.02
C ILE A 177 -7.73 -9.48 4.17
N HIS A 178 -8.25 -10.15 3.13
CA HIS A 178 -7.44 -10.97 2.23
C HIS A 178 -6.29 -10.18 1.60
N TRP A 179 -6.54 -9.00 1.03
CA TRP A 179 -5.49 -8.21 0.39
C TRP A 179 -4.53 -7.56 1.38
N ILE A 180 -4.99 -7.23 2.59
CA ILE A 180 -4.12 -6.81 3.70
C ILE A 180 -3.19 -7.97 4.09
N SER A 181 -3.74 -9.17 4.31
CA SER A 181 -2.96 -10.37 4.63
C SER A 181 -1.98 -10.71 3.50
N PHE A 182 -2.40 -10.63 2.24
CA PHE A 182 -1.51 -10.81 1.09
C PHE A 182 -0.33 -9.85 1.15
N THR A 183 -0.62 -8.55 1.33
CA THR A 183 0.40 -7.49 1.36
C THR A 183 1.37 -7.70 2.51
N LEU A 184 0.87 -7.96 3.72
CA LEU A 184 1.68 -8.18 4.91
C LEU A 184 2.58 -9.42 4.76
N GLY A 185 2.02 -10.53 4.29
CA GLY A 185 2.78 -11.75 4.02
C GLY A 185 3.84 -11.56 2.97
N PHE A 186 3.50 -10.90 1.86
CA PHE A 186 4.43 -10.58 0.80
C PHE A 186 5.61 -9.73 1.28
N VAL A 187 5.33 -8.65 2.02
CA VAL A 187 6.35 -7.74 2.54
C VAL A 187 7.24 -8.45 3.56
N ALA A 188 6.65 -9.15 4.54
CA ALA A 188 7.39 -9.88 5.56
C ALA A 188 8.33 -10.93 4.94
N HIS A 189 7.82 -11.75 4.02
CA HIS A 189 8.64 -12.73 3.30
C HIS A 189 9.75 -12.07 2.50
N SER A 190 9.44 -11.02 1.73
CA SER A 190 10.43 -10.35 0.88
C SER A 190 11.55 -9.71 1.69
N MET A 191 11.24 -9.16 2.87
CA MET A 191 12.23 -8.55 3.76
C MET A 191 13.10 -9.58 4.50
N GLN A 192 12.59 -10.79 4.74
CA GLN A 192 13.30 -11.84 5.48
C GLN A 192 14.02 -12.85 4.57
N ARG A 193 13.64 -12.93 3.30
CA ARG A 193 14.19 -13.90 2.35
C ARG A 193 15.68 -13.67 2.12
N ASP A 194 16.45 -14.76 2.15
CA ASP A 194 17.80 -14.75 1.63
C ASP A 194 17.78 -14.66 0.10
N TRP A 195 18.05 -13.46 -0.40
CA TRP A 195 18.12 -13.17 -1.83
C TRP A 195 19.42 -13.67 -2.47
N SER A 196 20.45 -14.04 -1.70
CA SER A 196 21.70 -14.57 -2.26
C SER A 196 21.51 -15.94 -2.91
N THR A 197 20.66 -16.78 -2.32
CA THR A 197 20.25 -18.07 -2.91
C THR A 197 19.49 -17.85 -4.23
N VAL A 198 18.54 -16.91 -4.26
CA VAL A 198 17.79 -16.59 -5.50
C VAL A 198 18.70 -16.00 -6.58
N ALA A 199 19.68 -15.18 -6.17
CA ALA A 199 20.65 -14.57 -7.08
C ALA A 199 21.35 -15.61 -7.98
N GLN A 200 21.54 -16.84 -7.49
CA GLN A 200 22.20 -17.91 -8.25
C GLN A 200 21.28 -18.65 -9.22
N THR A 201 19.97 -18.37 -9.21
CA THR A 201 19.00 -19.02 -10.10
C THR A 201 18.83 -18.24 -11.39
N ASN A 202 18.45 -18.92 -12.47
CA ASN A 202 18.11 -18.34 -13.77
C ASN A 202 16.65 -18.63 -14.17
N THR A 203 15.83 -19.03 -13.21
CA THR A 203 14.42 -19.40 -13.39
C THR A 203 13.49 -18.37 -12.75
N PHE A 204 12.33 -18.18 -13.35
CA PHE A 204 11.24 -17.37 -12.80
C PHE A 204 10.42 -18.15 -11.78
N PRO A 205 9.94 -17.51 -10.71
CA PRO A 205 9.06 -18.17 -9.74
C PRO A 205 7.69 -18.47 -10.37
N SER A 206 7.07 -19.57 -9.96
CA SER A 206 5.67 -19.85 -10.27
C SER A 206 4.71 -19.18 -9.28
N THR A 207 3.42 -19.17 -9.60
CA THR A 207 2.39 -18.73 -8.66
C THR A 207 2.34 -19.56 -7.39
N ASN A 208 2.69 -20.86 -7.44
CA ASN A 208 2.84 -21.68 -6.24
C ASN A 208 3.98 -21.18 -5.33
N VAL A 209 5.10 -20.74 -5.90
CA VAL A 209 6.20 -20.16 -5.12
C VAL A 209 5.75 -18.85 -4.45
N LEU A 210 4.99 -18.00 -5.17
CA LEU A 210 4.39 -16.79 -4.57
C LEU A 210 3.43 -17.13 -3.43
N ARG A 211 2.53 -18.11 -3.59
CA ARG A 211 1.60 -18.51 -2.55
C ARG A 211 2.33 -18.98 -1.29
N ALA A 212 3.32 -19.85 -1.46
CA ALA A 212 4.16 -20.32 -0.36
C ALA A 212 4.91 -19.17 0.33
N ALA A 213 5.42 -18.22 -0.45
CA ALA A 213 6.06 -17.01 0.06
C ALA A 213 5.11 -16.18 0.94
N VAL A 214 3.91 -15.85 0.45
CA VAL A 214 2.93 -15.05 1.21
C VAL A 214 2.50 -15.75 2.49
N VAL A 215 2.25 -17.07 2.43
CA VAL A 215 1.90 -17.86 3.62
C VAL A 215 3.05 -17.88 4.63
N SER A 216 4.29 -18.14 4.18
CA SER A 216 5.47 -18.14 5.04
C SER A 216 5.70 -16.78 5.70
N GLY A 217 5.51 -15.69 4.95
CA GLY A 217 5.62 -14.34 5.50
C GLY A 217 4.53 -14.03 6.53
N LEU A 218 3.28 -14.46 6.32
CA LEU A 218 2.24 -14.30 7.34
C LEU A 218 2.56 -15.10 8.59
N GLN A 219 3.05 -16.33 8.44
CA GLN A 219 3.50 -17.17 9.56
C GLN A 219 4.56 -16.48 10.41
N SER A 220 5.50 -15.76 9.79
CA SER A 220 6.53 -15.02 10.55
C SER A 220 6.02 -13.78 11.28
N LEU A 221 4.83 -13.26 10.93
CA LEU A 221 4.14 -12.19 11.67
C LEU A 221 3.40 -12.69 12.92
N GLY A 222 3.33 -14.01 13.12
CA GLY A 222 2.71 -14.63 14.29
C GLY A 222 1.21 -14.90 14.14
N PRO A 223 0.55 -15.35 15.21
CA PRO A 223 -0.79 -15.95 15.17
C PRO A 223 -1.89 -14.94 14.79
N TYR A 224 -1.73 -13.65 15.13
CA TYR A 224 -2.74 -12.63 14.89
C TYR A 224 -2.85 -12.19 13.42
N SER A 225 -1.85 -12.53 12.60
CA SER A 225 -1.89 -12.30 11.14
C SER A 225 -2.48 -13.48 10.37
N GLN A 226 -2.81 -14.59 11.05
CA GLN A 226 -3.33 -15.80 10.43
C GLN A 226 -4.83 -15.72 10.13
N GLY A 227 -5.28 -16.54 9.18
CA GLY A 227 -6.71 -16.74 8.88
C GLY A 227 -7.36 -15.66 8.02
N GLY A 228 -6.68 -14.53 7.78
CA GLY A 228 -7.19 -13.49 6.89
C GLY A 228 -6.99 -13.77 5.39
N LEU A 229 -6.04 -14.64 5.04
CA LEU A 229 -5.70 -14.93 3.65
C LEU A 229 -6.69 -15.93 3.03
N GLY A 230 -7.59 -15.41 2.19
CA GLY A 230 -8.42 -16.22 1.29
C GLY A 230 -7.65 -16.89 0.12
N SER A 231 -8.39 -17.48 -0.81
CA SER A 231 -7.81 -18.14 -2.00
C SER A 231 -7.00 -17.18 -2.86
N MET A 232 -5.82 -17.63 -3.30
CA MET A 232 -4.94 -16.93 -4.26
C MET A 232 -4.89 -17.72 -5.58
N ALA A 233 -6.02 -18.21 -6.07
CA ALA A 233 -6.08 -19.00 -7.32
C ALA A 233 -5.55 -18.20 -8.52
N ASP A 234 -5.00 -18.90 -9.51
CA ASP A 234 -4.63 -18.27 -10.78
C ASP A 234 -5.90 -17.74 -11.44
N ILE A 235 -5.87 -16.49 -11.86
CA ILE A 235 -6.97 -15.87 -12.59
C ILE A 235 -6.54 -15.87 -14.06
N ASN A 236 -6.92 -16.89 -14.82
CA ASN A 236 -6.47 -17.05 -16.21
C ASN A 236 -7.24 -16.18 -17.22
N GLU A 237 -8.08 -15.26 -16.74
CA GLU A 237 -8.76 -14.30 -17.59
C GLU A 237 -7.76 -13.37 -18.29
N PRO A 238 -7.94 -13.07 -19.58
CA PRO A 238 -7.09 -12.13 -20.28
C PRO A 238 -7.26 -10.72 -19.68
N PRO A 239 -6.23 -9.87 -19.75
CA PRO A 239 -6.33 -8.49 -19.28
C PRO A 239 -7.47 -7.74 -19.95
N THR A 240 -8.24 -6.99 -19.15
CA THR A 240 -9.28 -6.12 -19.69
C THR A 240 -8.64 -4.99 -20.49
N ILE A 241 -8.97 -4.91 -21.78
CA ILE A 241 -8.52 -3.82 -22.65
C ILE A 241 -9.42 -2.60 -22.39
N ILE A 242 -8.82 -1.51 -21.91
CA ILE A 242 -9.52 -0.24 -21.74
C ILE A 242 -9.51 0.49 -23.08
N THR A 243 -10.69 0.63 -23.69
CA THR A 243 -10.87 1.39 -24.93
C THR A 243 -10.63 2.88 -24.71
N ASP A 244 -10.31 3.62 -25.77
CA ASP A 244 -10.12 5.07 -25.70
C ASP A 244 -11.38 5.80 -25.22
N VAL A 245 -12.57 5.28 -25.57
CA VAL A 245 -13.86 5.78 -25.09
C VAL A 245 -13.98 5.64 -23.57
N GLU A 246 -13.66 4.46 -23.03
CA GLU A 246 -13.72 4.25 -21.57
C GLU A 246 -12.63 5.05 -20.84
N ARG A 247 -11.45 5.19 -21.44
CA ARG A 247 -10.38 6.07 -20.93
C ARG A 247 -10.85 7.51 -20.82
N ALA A 248 -11.48 8.05 -21.88
CA ALA A 248 -12.04 9.39 -21.88
C ALA A 248 -13.12 9.56 -20.80
N ARG A 249 -14.00 8.57 -20.64
CA ARG A 249 -15.02 8.56 -19.58
C ARG A 249 -14.42 8.58 -18.18
N ILE A 250 -13.34 7.83 -17.94
CA ILE A 250 -12.65 7.80 -16.66
C ILE A 250 -11.96 9.15 -16.37
N VAL A 251 -11.32 9.76 -17.39
CA VAL A 251 -10.73 11.11 -17.27
C VAL A 251 -11.80 12.14 -16.94
N GLN A 252 -12.94 12.10 -17.63
CA GLN A 252 -14.08 12.96 -17.34
C GLN A 252 -14.54 12.80 -15.88
N LYS A 253 -14.77 11.57 -15.41
CA LYS A 253 -15.16 11.30 -14.01
C LYS A 253 -14.11 11.78 -13.00
N LYS A 254 -12.82 11.70 -13.34
CA LYS A 254 -11.73 12.23 -12.48
C LYS A 254 -11.80 13.75 -12.40
N ASN A 255 -12.04 14.43 -13.52
CA ASN A 255 -12.19 15.88 -13.57
C ASN A 255 -13.44 16.34 -12.80
N GLU A 256 -14.57 15.65 -12.96
CA GLU A 256 -15.78 15.90 -12.17
C GLU A 256 -15.53 15.75 -10.66
N LYS A 257 -14.76 14.72 -10.25
CA LYS A 257 -14.35 14.54 -8.84
C LYS A 257 -13.42 15.64 -8.33
N LEU A 258 -12.60 16.25 -9.17
CA LEU A 258 -11.75 17.38 -8.79
C LEU A 258 -12.57 18.67 -8.61
N MET A 259 -13.61 18.83 -9.44
CA MET A 259 -14.53 19.97 -9.35
C MET A 259 -15.51 19.86 -8.18
N ASN A 260 -15.92 18.64 -7.84
CA ASN A 260 -16.78 18.38 -6.70
C ASN A 260 -15.96 18.44 -5.40
N LYS A 261 -16.33 19.32 -4.46
CA LYS A 261 -15.73 19.33 -3.12
C LYS A 261 -15.89 17.94 -2.50
N SER A 262 -14.78 17.40 -1.98
CA SER A 262 -14.80 16.12 -1.26
C SER A 262 -15.85 16.16 -0.16
N VAL A 263 -16.73 15.17 -0.11
CA VAL A 263 -17.74 15.01 0.96
C VAL A 263 -17.08 14.94 2.35
N PHE A 264 -15.80 14.54 2.40
CA PHE A 264 -14.99 14.60 3.62
C PHE A 264 -14.56 16.03 3.97
N ALA A 265 -14.19 16.86 2.99
CA ALA A 265 -13.89 18.27 3.21
C ALA A 265 -15.15 19.06 3.62
N GLU A 266 -16.30 18.71 3.08
CA GLU A 266 -17.60 19.29 3.44
C GLU A 266 -17.99 18.99 4.89
N LYS A 267 -17.76 17.76 5.36
CA LYS A 267 -17.94 17.41 6.78
C LYS A 267 -16.99 18.16 7.70
N VAL A 268 -15.75 18.42 7.30
CA VAL A 268 -14.78 19.20 8.10
C VAL A 268 -15.16 20.68 8.18
N PHE A 269 -15.67 21.26 7.09
CA PHE A 269 -16.14 22.65 7.08
C PHE A 269 -17.42 22.83 7.93
N ASN A 270 -18.37 21.90 7.83
CA ASN A 270 -19.65 21.99 8.54
C ASN A 270 -19.61 21.52 10.00
N SER A 271 -18.45 21.07 10.51
CA SER A 271 -18.29 20.55 11.88
C SER A 271 -17.55 21.49 12.83
N ARG A 272 -17.18 22.71 12.41
CA ARG A 272 -16.68 23.72 13.35
C ARG A 272 -17.82 24.16 14.27
N PRO A 273 -17.66 24.08 15.61
CA PRO A 273 -18.61 24.67 16.53
C PRO A 273 -18.62 26.19 16.34
N ASN A 274 -19.80 26.79 16.26
CA ASN A 274 -19.97 28.23 16.43
C ASN A 274 -19.30 28.63 17.74
N THR A 275 -18.19 29.37 17.67
CA THR A 275 -17.61 30.06 18.82
C THR A 275 -18.68 30.99 19.38
N PRO A 276 -19.06 30.88 20.66
CA PRO A 276 -19.92 31.88 21.28
C PRO A 276 -19.10 33.17 21.35
N VAL A 277 -19.53 34.20 20.63
CA VAL A 277 -19.06 35.56 20.87
C VAL A 277 -19.64 35.95 22.22
N GLY A 278 -18.78 36.08 23.24
CA GLY A 278 -19.19 36.48 24.57
C GLY A 278 -19.95 37.80 24.50
N ALA A 279 -21.18 37.81 25.00
CA ALA A 279 -21.92 39.03 25.25
C ALA A 279 -21.17 39.82 26.34
N ALA A 280 -20.58 40.95 25.95
CA ALA A 280 -20.32 42.01 26.91
C ALA A 280 -21.69 42.57 27.35
N SER A 281 -21.89 42.70 28.65
CA SER A 281 -23.03 43.39 29.24
C SER A 281 -22.58 43.95 30.60
N PRO A 282 -23.21 45.01 31.08
CA PRO A 282 -22.95 46.42 30.76
C PRO A 282 -21.84 47.02 31.65
#